data_AF-A0A8T3Y5X0-F1
#
_entry.id   AF-A0A8T3Y5X0-F1
#
_cell.length_a   1.000
_cell.length_b   1.000
_cell.length_c   1.000
_cell.angle_alpha   90.00
_cell.angle_beta   90.00
_cell.angle_gamma   90.00
#
_symmetry.space_group_name_H-M   'P 1'
#
loop_
_entity.id
_entity.type
_entity.pdbx_description
1 polymer ?
#
loop_
_entity_poly.entity_id
_entity_poly.type
_entity_poly.pdbx_seq_one_letter_code
_entity_poly.pdbx_strand_id
1 'polypeptide(L)'
;MRTSILGLAILAVLVAACAPAQQSTTGRAVFALTDAAADMGAVSSVKVTVDSVRVHNDAQGWVTVTSTPQTYDLLALKASGDTVLLADLQLSEGSYQQIRLDISSVVVVDENGTHDAKLPSGELKIVGGLDVEANTTSAVTFDFIADESLHVTGNGQYIMAPVVKLETRTDADVEVSSDKRVEVSGGRVKTDIKVGMDVAGNVGVGLSIAKDAPLSVEGGKVKLGIGVGEERKANASMKSEVDVTA
;
A
#
# COMPACT_ATOMS: atom_id res chain seq x y z
N MET A 1 59.20 -38.96 55.75
CA MET A 1 57.75 -39.24 55.82
C MET A 1 57.04 -37.92 55.48
N ARG A 2 56.14 -37.85 54.48
CA ARG A 2 54.67 -37.82 54.65
C ARG A 2 54.25 -36.94 55.86
N THR A 3 53.44 -35.88 55.83
CA THR A 3 52.55 -35.24 54.81
C THR A 3 52.19 -33.82 55.37
N SER A 4 51.49 -32.87 54.76
CA SER A 4 50.58 -32.85 53.59
C SER A 4 50.51 -31.46 52.89
N ILE A 5 49.51 -31.28 52.01
CA ILE A 5 49.11 -30.09 51.23
C ILE A 5 48.22 -29.13 52.04
N LEU A 6 48.23 -27.83 51.75
CA LEU A 6 47.04 -26.96 51.85
C LEU A 6 46.98 -26.01 50.64
N GLY A 7 46.09 -26.30 49.68
CA GLY A 7 45.94 -25.53 48.44
C GLY A 7 44.88 -24.44 48.57
N LEU A 8 45.23 -23.20 48.21
CA LEU A 8 44.32 -22.06 48.25
C LEU A 8 43.41 -22.04 47.02
N ALA A 9 42.16 -22.46 47.16
CA ALA A 9 41.17 -22.40 46.09
C ALA A 9 40.65 -20.97 45.90
N ILE A 10 41.04 -20.33 44.79
CA ILE A 10 40.50 -19.02 44.39
C ILE A 10 39.15 -19.24 43.71
N LEU A 11 38.07 -18.90 44.41
CA LEU A 11 36.71 -18.97 43.89
C LEU A 11 36.41 -17.76 43.00
N ALA A 12 36.49 -17.94 41.68
CA ALA A 12 36.12 -16.91 40.71
C ALA A 12 34.58 -16.78 40.64
N VAL A 13 34.05 -15.71 41.24
CA VAL A 13 32.62 -15.37 41.15
C VAL A 13 32.35 -14.73 39.79
N LEU A 14 31.73 -15.47 38.86
CA LEU A 14 31.18 -14.89 37.64
C LEU A 14 29.92 -14.09 37.99
N VAL A 15 30.04 -12.77 37.99
CA VAL A 15 28.88 -11.88 38.08
C VAL A 15 28.20 -11.85 36.70
N ALA A 16 27.17 -12.66 36.52
CA ALA A 16 26.35 -12.63 35.33
C ALA A 16 25.56 -11.30 35.28
N ALA A 17 26.09 -10.32 34.54
CA ALA A 17 25.39 -9.08 34.25
C ALA A 17 24.19 -9.37 33.33
N CYS A 18 23.05 -9.71 33.93
CA CYS A 18 21.77 -9.73 33.24
C CYS A 18 21.45 -8.29 32.83
N ALA A 19 21.67 -7.95 31.56
CA ALA A 19 21.15 -6.71 31.00
C ALA A 19 19.63 -6.73 31.16
N PRO A 20 19.00 -5.66 31.70
CA PRO A 20 17.56 -5.62 31.80
C PRO A 20 16.96 -5.76 30.41
N ALA A 21 16.06 -6.73 30.23
CA ALA A 21 15.30 -6.85 29.00
C ALA A 21 14.52 -5.54 28.78
N GLN A 22 14.85 -4.84 27.70
CA GLN A 22 14.22 -3.58 27.36
C GLN A 22 12.75 -3.88 27.03
N GLN A 23 11.84 -3.58 27.97
CA GLN A 23 10.41 -3.78 27.76
C GLN A 23 9.94 -2.79 26.69
N SER A 24 9.77 -3.28 25.47
CA SER A 24 9.11 -2.52 24.41
C SER A 24 7.66 -2.27 24.82
N THR A 25 7.35 -0.99 25.05
CA THR A 25 5.99 -0.47 25.09
C THR A 25 5.28 -0.70 23.76
N THR A 26 3.97 -0.85 23.78
CA THR A 26 3.14 -1.04 22.57
C THR A 26 1.95 -0.10 22.55
N GLY A 27 1.48 0.22 21.35
CA GLY A 27 0.20 0.85 21.08
C GLY A 27 -0.66 -0.02 20.16
N ARG A 28 -1.98 0.15 20.22
CA ARG A 28 -2.89 -0.48 19.26
C ARG A 28 -2.74 0.21 17.91
N ALA A 29 -2.71 -0.56 16.83
CA ALA A 29 -2.73 -0.05 15.47
C ALA A 29 -3.88 -0.70 14.70
N VAL A 30 -4.75 0.12 14.12
CA VAL A 30 -5.89 -0.34 13.31
C VAL A 30 -5.70 0.11 11.88
N PHE A 31 -5.71 -0.84 10.95
CA PHE A 31 -5.59 -0.62 9.52
C PHE A 31 -6.95 -0.90 8.88
N ALA A 32 -7.45 0.03 8.07
CA ALA A 32 -8.75 -0.07 7.43
C ALA A 32 -8.72 0.44 5.98
N LEU A 33 -9.67 -0.04 5.18
CA LEU A 33 -9.78 0.21 3.74
C LEU A 33 -11.19 0.73 3.42
N THR A 34 -11.28 1.74 2.57
CA THR A 34 -12.51 2.23 1.94
C THR A 34 -12.23 2.62 0.50
N ASP A 35 -13.25 3.12 -0.22
CA ASP A 35 -13.09 3.65 -1.57
C ASP A 35 -14.03 4.85 -1.80
N ALA A 36 -13.46 5.91 -2.39
CA ALA A 36 -14.12 7.17 -2.72
C ALA A 36 -14.25 7.40 -4.24
N ALA A 37 -14.25 6.34 -5.06
CA ALA A 37 -14.39 6.44 -6.51
C ALA A 37 -15.64 7.23 -6.96
N ALA A 38 -15.49 7.95 -8.07
CA ALA A 38 -16.61 8.51 -8.81
C ALA A 38 -17.42 7.41 -9.56
N ASP A 39 -18.32 7.84 -10.44
CA ASP A 39 -19.08 6.93 -11.30
C ASP A 39 -18.15 6.12 -12.23
N MET A 40 -18.29 4.79 -12.18
CA MET A 40 -17.51 3.81 -12.92
C MET A 40 -18.21 3.29 -14.18
N GLY A 41 -19.42 3.79 -14.47
CA GLY A 41 -20.19 3.44 -15.66
C GLY A 41 -20.55 1.95 -15.71
N ALA A 42 -20.00 1.25 -16.70
CA ALA A 42 -20.30 -0.18 -16.95
C ALA A 42 -19.57 -1.15 -16.00
N VAL A 43 -18.62 -0.67 -15.18
CA VAL A 43 -17.92 -1.51 -14.20
C VAL A 43 -18.74 -1.59 -12.92
N SER A 44 -19.11 -2.81 -12.54
CA SER A 44 -19.98 -3.13 -11.41
C SER A 44 -19.25 -3.56 -10.14
N SER A 45 -17.99 -4.01 -10.25
CA SER A 45 -17.18 -4.47 -9.11
C SER A 45 -15.69 -4.38 -9.43
N VAL A 46 -14.87 -4.00 -8.45
CA VAL A 46 -13.40 -4.00 -8.55
C VAL A 46 -12.83 -4.65 -7.29
N LYS A 47 -12.45 -5.92 -7.41
CA LYS A 47 -12.04 -6.78 -6.29
C LYS A 47 -10.53 -6.83 -6.18
N VAL A 48 -9.98 -6.26 -5.12
CA VAL A 48 -8.54 -6.24 -4.81
C VAL A 48 -8.24 -7.26 -3.73
N THR A 49 -7.33 -8.20 -4.01
CA THR A 49 -6.84 -9.16 -3.01
C THR A 49 -5.52 -8.68 -2.42
N VAL A 50 -5.55 -8.34 -1.13
CA VAL A 50 -4.38 -7.94 -0.34
C VAL A 50 -3.89 -9.16 0.41
N ASP A 51 -2.69 -9.63 0.10
CA ASP A 51 -2.07 -10.82 0.71
C ASP A 51 -1.43 -10.51 2.06
N SER A 52 -0.79 -9.34 2.16
CA SER A 52 -0.02 -8.93 3.34
C SER A 52 0.02 -7.42 3.47
N VAL A 53 0.12 -6.95 4.72
CA VAL A 53 0.41 -5.56 5.06
C VAL A 53 1.66 -5.53 5.92
N ARG A 54 2.60 -4.64 5.60
CA ARG A 54 3.87 -4.47 6.32
C ARG A 54 4.17 -2.99 6.53
N VAL A 55 4.73 -2.64 7.68
CA VAL A 55 5.20 -1.27 8.00
C VAL A 55 6.71 -1.27 8.22
N HIS A 56 7.39 -0.18 7.87
CA HIS A 56 8.84 -0.05 8.06
C HIS A 56 9.19 0.94 9.16
N ASN A 57 10.01 0.52 10.11
CA ASN A 57 10.64 1.36 11.12
C ASN A 57 12.16 1.28 10.96
N ASP A 58 12.87 2.42 10.99
CA ASP A 58 14.31 2.45 10.70
C ASP A 58 15.21 1.65 11.68
N ALA A 59 14.73 1.34 12.89
CA ALA A 59 15.45 0.52 13.86
C ALA A 59 15.10 -0.98 13.80
N GLN A 60 13.87 -1.33 13.42
CA GLN A 60 13.35 -2.70 13.39
C GLN A 60 13.32 -3.32 11.97
N GLY A 61 13.39 -2.50 10.93
CA GLY A 61 13.14 -2.90 9.55
C GLY A 61 11.65 -3.07 9.24
N TRP A 62 11.30 -4.05 8.40
CA TRP A 62 9.92 -4.36 8.04
C TRP A 62 9.25 -5.23 9.11
N VAL A 63 8.16 -4.72 9.68
CA VAL A 63 7.28 -5.41 10.63
C VAL A 63 5.99 -5.84 9.90
N THR A 64 5.60 -7.10 10.06
CA THR A 64 4.35 -7.62 9.46
C THR A 64 3.15 -7.23 10.32
N VAL A 65 2.15 -6.61 9.68
CA VAL A 65 0.86 -6.23 10.27
C VAL A 65 -0.16 -7.35 10.07
N THR A 66 -0.23 -7.90 8.85
CA THR A 66 -0.99 -9.11 8.54
C THR A 66 -0.35 -9.84 7.37
N SER A 67 -0.54 -11.16 7.32
CA SER A 67 -0.18 -12.03 6.19
C SER A 67 -1.31 -13.01 5.87
N THR A 68 -2.55 -12.62 6.16
CA THR A 68 -3.76 -13.38 5.82
C THR A 68 -4.41 -12.72 4.61
N PRO A 69 -4.42 -13.37 3.43
CA PRO A 69 -5.04 -12.80 2.25
C PRO A 69 -6.53 -12.50 2.44
N GLN A 70 -6.95 -11.30 2.08
CA GLN A 70 -8.35 -10.85 2.11
C GLN A 70 -8.67 -10.09 0.81
N THR A 71 -9.88 -10.29 0.29
CA THR A 71 -10.37 -9.62 -0.92
C THR A 71 -11.41 -8.56 -0.57
N TYR A 72 -11.24 -7.36 -1.09
CA TYR A 72 -12.12 -6.21 -0.89
C TYR A 72 -12.70 -5.76 -2.23
N ASP A 73 -14.02 -5.55 -2.30
CA ASP A 73 -14.68 -5.01 -3.48
C ASP A 73 -14.84 -3.49 -3.30
N LEU A 74 -14.00 -2.72 -3.99
CA LEU A 74 -13.92 -1.27 -3.83
C LEU A 74 -15.26 -0.60 -4.12
N LEU A 75 -15.96 -1.03 -5.18
CA LEU A 75 -17.24 -0.41 -5.56
C LEU A 75 -18.38 -0.78 -4.61
N ALA A 76 -18.29 -1.94 -3.94
CA ALA A 76 -19.23 -2.27 -2.85
C ALA A 76 -19.01 -1.35 -1.63
N LEU A 77 -17.76 -1.11 -1.24
CA LEU A 77 -17.41 -0.17 -0.16
C LEU A 77 -17.86 1.26 -0.49
N LYS A 78 -17.61 1.71 -1.72
CA LYS A 78 -18.05 3.01 -2.22
C LYS A 78 -19.58 3.16 -2.26
N ALA A 79 -20.31 2.08 -2.53
CA ALA A 79 -21.77 2.07 -2.58
C ALA A 79 -22.42 2.09 -1.19
N SER A 80 -21.83 1.42 -0.19
CA SER A 80 -22.31 1.48 1.20
C SER A 80 -21.77 2.66 2.00
N GLY A 81 -20.63 3.23 1.59
CA GLY A 81 -19.87 4.21 2.37
C GLY A 81 -19.06 3.58 3.52
N ASP A 82 -18.85 2.27 3.49
CA ASP A 82 -18.19 1.55 4.57
C ASP A 82 -16.67 1.73 4.55
N THR A 83 -16.09 1.87 5.75
CA THR A 83 -14.67 1.62 5.99
C THR A 83 -14.54 0.27 6.70
N VAL A 84 -13.70 -0.64 6.20
CA VAL A 84 -13.61 -2.03 6.67
C VAL A 84 -12.21 -2.42 7.13
N LEU A 85 -12.13 -3.30 8.11
CA LEU A 85 -10.89 -3.71 8.78
C LEU A 85 -9.97 -4.53 7.86
N LEU A 86 -8.73 -4.07 7.70
CA LEU A 86 -7.59 -4.84 7.18
C LEU A 86 -6.89 -5.63 8.29
N ALA A 87 -6.61 -4.97 9.42
CA ALA A 87 -5.91 -5.55 10.57
C ALA A 87 -6.11 -4.74 11.86
N ASP A 88 -6.11 -5.41 13.01
CA ASP A 88 -6.11 -4.82 14.36
C ASP A 88 -5.07 -5.58 15.19
N LEU A 89 -4.04 -4.88 15.68
CA LEU A 89 -2.94 -5.50 16.43
C LEU A 89 -2.24 -4.51 17.39
N GLN A 90 -1.32 -5.04 18.20
CA GLN A 90 -0.34 -4.24 18.94
C GLN A 90 0.94 -4.11 18.12
N LEU A 91 1.42 -2.87 17.95
CA LEU A 91 2.75 -2.56 17.40
C LEU A 91 3.65 -2.00 18.50
N SER A 92 4.97 -2.14 18.35
CA SER A 92 5.93 -1.46 19.23
C SER A 92 5.75 0.05 19.14
N GLU A 93 5.94 0.75 20.25
CA GLU A 93 6.05 2.22 20.24
C GLU A 93 7.19 2.67 19.32
N GLY A 94 6.90 3.66 18.48
CA GLY A 94 7.85 4.17 17.50
C GLY A 94 7.19 4.82 16.28
N SER A 95 8.03 5.38 15.41
CA SER A 95 7.59 5.92 14.12
C SER A 95 7.88 4.91 13.01
N TYR A 96 6.93 4.77 12.07
CA TYR A 96 7.01 3.93 10.89
C TYR A 96 6.87 4.83 9.64
N GLN A 97 7.82 4.78 8.71
CA GLN A 97 7.97 5.76 7.63
C GLN A 97 7.46 5.26 6.27
N GLN A 98 7.19 3.95 6.16
CA GLN A 98 6.68 3.32 4.93
C GLN A 98 5.64 2.28 5.29
N ILE A 99 4.63 2.16 4.43
CA ILE A 99 3.59 1.13 4.52
C ILE A 99 3.51 0.42 3.18
N ARG A 100 3.40 -0.91 3.19
CA ARG A 100 3.33 -1.74 1.98
C ARG A 100 2.14 -2.67 2.07
N LEU A 101 1.32 -2.69 1.02
CA LEU A 101 0.33 -3.73 0.76
C LEU A 101 0.87 -4.60 -0.37
N ASP A 102 0.99 -5.89 -0.14
CA ASP A 102 1.28 -6.87 -1.19
C ASP A 102 -0.05 -7.28 -1.83
N ILE A 103 -0.22 -7.10 -3.15
CA ILE A 103 -1.49 -7.26 -3.86
C ILE A 103 -1.32 -8.31 -4.96
N SER A 104 -1.93 -9.48 -4.77
CA SER A 104 -1.75 -10.64 -5.66
C SER A 104 -2.66 -10.64 -6.88
N SER A 105 -3.85 -10.05 -6.77
CA SER A 105 -4.89 -10.10 -7.80
C SER A 105 -5.80 -8.88 -7.73
N VAL A 106 -6.20 -8.39 -8.91
CA VAL A 106 -7.28 -7.41 -9.06
C VAL A 106 -8.23 -7.94 -10.14
N VAL A 107 -9.50 -8.11 -9.79
CA VAL A 107 -10.54 -8.66 -10.67
C VAL A 107 -11.64 -7.63 -10.88
N VAL A 108 -11.94 -7.34 -12.14
CA VAL A 108 -12.96 -6.38 -12.56
C VAL A 108 -14.18 -7.13 -13.08
N VAL A 109 -15.38 -6.65 -12.79
CA VAL A 109 -16.63 -7.20 -13.35
C VAL A 109 -17.39 -6.10 -14.07
N ASP A 110 -17.62 -6.29 -15.37
CA ASP A 110 -18.40 -5.41 -16.24
C ASP A 110 -19.54 -6.17 -16.95
N GLU A 111 -20.25 -5.48 -17.85
CA GLU A 111 -21.36 -6.06 -18.64
C GLU A 111 -20.97 -7.29 -19.48
N ASN A 112 -19.68 -7.46 -19.82
CA ASN A 112 -19.15 -8.57 -20.60
C ASN A 112 -18.62 -9.72 -19.73
N GLY A 113 -18.57 -9.54 -18.41
CA GLY A 113 -18.19 -10.58 -17.44
C GLY A 113 -17.02 -10.19 -16.55
N THR A 114 -16.19 -11.18 -16.22
CA THR A 114 -15.09 -11.07 -15.25
C THR A 114 -13.74 -11.02 -15.96
N HIS A 115 -12.90 -10.03 -15.60
CA HIS A 115 -11.60 -9.77 -16.22
C HIS A 115 -10.51 -9.59 -15.16
N ASP A 116 -9.31 -10.11 -15.43
CA ASP A 116 -8.14 -9.79 -14.61
C ASP A 116 -7.58 -8.41 -15.00
N ALA A 117 -7.37 -7.54 -14.01
CA ALA A 117 -6.70 -6.25 -14.21
C ALA A 117 -5.20 -6.36 -13.96
N LYS A 118 -4.40 -5.80 -14.86
CA LYS A 118 -2.94 -5.81 -14.75
C LYS A 118 -2.46 -4.75 -13.74
N LEU A 119 -1.93 -5.21 -12.60
CA LEU A 119 -1.17 -4.39 -11.65
C LEU A 119 0.31 -4.25 -12.12
N PRO A 120 0.90 -3.04 -12.20
CA PRO A 120 2.29 -2.82 -12.61
C PRO A 120 3.34 -3.49 -11.71
N SER A 121 3.24 -3.33 -10.38
CA SER A 121 4.28 -3.69 -9.41
C SER A 121 4.04 -4.98 -8.60
N GLY A 122 2.79 -5.40 -8.41
CA GLY A 122 2.42 -6.44 -7.42
C GLY A 122 2.40 -5.96 -5.96
N GLU A 123 2.79 -4.70 -5.70
CA GLU A 123 2.76 -4.09 -4.37
C GLU A 123 2.41 -2.61 -4.43
N LEU A 124 1.69 -2.12 -3.43
CA LEU A 124 1.45 -0.70 -3.18
C LEU A 124 2.34 -0.27 -2.01
N LYS A 125 3.49 0.33 -2.32
CA LYS A 125 4.45 0.83 -1.33
C LYS A 125 4.32 2.35 -1.16
N ILE A 126 3.70 2.78 -0.07
CA ILE A 126 3.48 4.20 0.25
C ILE A 126 4.58 4.69 1.21
N VAL A 127 5.16 5.85 0.93
CA VAL A 127 6.01 6.59 1.89
C VAL A 127 5.09 7.55 2.64
N GLY A 128 4.83 7.26 3.91
CA GLY A 128 3.87 7.97 4.76
C GLY A 128 4.08 7.57 6.22
N GLY A 129 3.95 8.54 7.12
CA GLY A 129 4.24 8.35 8.54
C GLY A 129 3.08 7.76 9.31
N LEU A 130 3.33 6.68 10.05
CA LEU A 130 2.51 6.16 11.13
C LEU A 130 3.34 6.26 12.41
N ASP A 131 2.92 7.05 13.39
CA ASP A 131 3.50 7.01 14.73
C ASP A 131 2.63 6.09 15.60
N VAL A 132 3.23 5.32 16.50
CA VAL A 132 2.55 4.47 17.48
C VAL A 132 3.03 4.89 18.86
N GLU A 133 2.13 5.40 19.70
CA GLU A 133 2.43 5.89 21.05
C GLU A 133 1.92 4.87 22.10
N ALA A 134 2.67 4.67 23.19
CA ALA A 134 2.37 3.64 24.19
C ALA A 134 0.97 3.77 24.80
N ASN A 135 0.21 2.67 24.85
CA ASN A 135 -1.16 2.59 25.40
C ASN A 135 -2.22 3.46 24.68
N THR A 136 -1.91 4.03 23.50
CA THR A 136 -2.87 4.73 22.64
C THR A 136 -3.36 3.82 21.50
N THR A 137 -4.34 4.30 20.72
CA THR A 137 -4.67 3.70 19.42
C THR A 137 -4.23 4.61 18.28
N SER A 138 -3.56 4.04 17.30
CA SER A 138 -3.23 4.67 16.02
C SER A 138 -4.09 4.08 14.91
N ALA A 139 -4.56 4.91 13.99
CA ALA A 139 -5.41 4.51 12.88
C ALA A 139 -4.70 4.75 11.54
N VAL A 140 -4.89 3.84 10.59
CA VAL A 140 -4.41 3.94 9.20
C VAL A 140 -5.57 3.63 8.28
N THR A 141 -5.98 4.61 7.47
CA THR A 141 -7.06 4.45 6.49
C THR A 141 -6.48 4.57 5.08
N PHE A 142 -6.73 3.55 4.26
CA PHE A 142 -6.49 3.58 2.82
C PHE A 142 -7.82 3.82 2.12
N ASP A 143 -8.00 5.01 1.61
CA ASP A 143 -9.15 5.39 0.79
C ASP A 143 -8.73 5.29 -0.69
N PHE A 144 -9.16 4.21 -1.34
CA PHE A 144 -8.89 3.96 -2.76
C PHE A 144 -9.75 4.88 -3.64
N ILE A 145 -9.25 5.22 -4.82
CA ILE A 145 -9.98 6.03 -5.79
C ILE A 145 -10.04 5.21 -7.07
N ALA A 146 -10.93 4.23 -7.13
CA ALA A 146 -10.98 3.26 -8.23
C ALA A 146 -11.14 3.89 -9.62
N ASP A 147 -11.82 5.02 -9.77
CA ASP A 147 -12.02 5.69 -11.07
C ASP A 147 -10.80 6.47 -11.59
N GLU A 148 -9.86 6.80 -10.70
CA GLU A 148 -8.52 7.28 -11.03
C GLU A 148 -7.49 6.15 -11.11
N SER A 149 -7.80 4.97 -10.55
CA SER A 149 -6.90 3.82 -10.48
C SER A 149 -7.06 2.83 -11.64
N LEU A 150 -8.27 2.73 -12.19
CA LEU A 150 -8.61 1.74 -13.20
C LEU A 150 -8.57 2.36 -14.60
N HIS A 151 -7.77 1.75 -15.47
CA HIS A 151 -7.63 2.14 -16.87
C HIS A 151 -7.96 0.98 -17.80
N VAL A 152 -8.37 1.31 -19.03
CA VAL A 152 -8.63 0.33 -20.10
C VAL A 152 -7.71 0.64 -21.27
N THR A 153 -6.97 -0.35 -21.76
CA THR A 153 -6.12 -0.21 -22.95
C THR A 153 -6.96 -0.11 -24.23
N GLY A 154 -6.34 0.33 -25.33
CA GLY A 154 -7.02 0.39 -26.63
C GLY A 154 -7.50 -0.97 -27.19
N ASN A 155 -7.04 -2.09 -26.60
CA ASN A 155 -7.50 -3.45 -26.90
C ASN A 155 -8.37 -4.07 -25.78
N GLY A 156 -8.90 -3.27 -24.85
CA GLY A 156 -9.89 -3.70 -23.85
C GLY A 156 -9.33 -4.43 -22.62
N GLN A 157 -8.02 -4.36 -22.37
CA GLN A 157 -7.42 -4.95 -21.16
C GLN A 157 -7.48 -3.95 -20.01
N TYR A 158 -7.88 -4.42 -18.83
CA TYR A 158 -7.86 -3.61 -17.62
C TYR A 158 -6.44 -3.48 -17.04
N ILE A 159 -6.11 -2.29 -16.56
CA ILE A 159 -4.90 -1.99 -15.79
C ILE A 159 -5.35 -1.35 -14.47
N MET A 160 -4.82 -1.84 -13.35
CA MET A 160 -5.02 -1.22 -12.04
C MET A 160 -3.71 -0.57 -11.62
N ALA A 161 -3.66 0.76 -11.60
CA ALA A 161 -2.54 1.56 -11.09
C ALA A 161 -3.04 2.36 -9.89
N PRO A 162 -3.01 1.79 -8.66
CA PRO A 162 -3.72 2.35 -7.52
C PRO A 162 -3.40 3.83 -7.23
N VAL A 163 -4.46 4.62 -7.14
CA VAL A 163 -4.49 5.96 -6.56
C VAL A 163 -5.21 5.85 -5.23
N VAL A 164 -4.53 6.25 -4.15
CA VAL A 164 -4.97 6.04 -2.77
C VAL A 164 -4.69 7.30 -1.96
N LYS A 165 -5.71 7.76 -1.23
CA LYS A 165 -5.54 8.69 -0.12
C LYS A 165 -5.14 7.88 1.13
N LEU A 166 -3.94 8.14 1.65
CA LEU A 166 -3.47 7.60 2.92
C LEU A 166 -3.70 8.64 4.01
N GLU A 167 -4.50 8.29 5.01
CA GLU A 167 -4.64 9.05 6.23
C GLU A 167 -4.16 8.22 7.44
N THR A 168 -3.35 8.82 8.31
CA THR A 168 -2.93 8.21 9.57
C THR A 168 -3.19 9.13 10.76
N ARG A 169 -3.65 8.57 11.87
CA ARG A 169 -3.85 9.27 13.15
C ARG A 169 -3.13 8.58 14.29
N THR A 170 -2.67 9.35 15.27
CA THR A 170 -2.33 8.85 16.61
C THR A 170 -3.35 9.31 17.65
N ASP A 171 -3.45 8.57 18.76
CA ASP A 171 -4.37 8.88 19.87
C ASP A 171 -5.84 9.00 19.42
N ALA A 172 -6.25 8.14 18.49
CA ALA A 172 -7.57 8.13 17.87
C ALA A 172 -8.53 7.17 18.58
N ASP A 173 -9.81 7.55 18.65
CA ASP A 173 -10.89 6.67 19.06
C ASP A 173 -11.27 5.78 17.87
N VAL A 174 -11.13 4.46 18.00
CA VAL A 174 -11.38 3.51 16.90
C VAL A 174 -12.28 2.36 17.35
N GLU A 175 -13.52 2.38 16.89
CA GLU A 175 -14.50 1.31 17.08
C GLU A 175 -14.44 0.32 15.90
N VAL A 176 -14.55 -0.97 16.20
CA VAL A 176 -14.56 -2.05 15.21
C VAL A 176 -15.80 -2.90 15.46
N SER A 177 -16.75 -2.86 14.53
CA SER A 177 -18.01 -3.60 14.61
C SER A 177 -17.81 -5.10 14.32
N SER A 178 -18.78 -5.92 14.73
CA SER A 178 -18.73 -7.39 14.56
C SER A 178 -18.70 -7.86 13.10
N ASP A 179 -19.11 -7.00 12.17
CA ASP A 179 -19.06 -7.20 10.72
C ASP A 179 -17.78 -6.64 10.06
N LYS A 180 -16.80 -6.23 10.87
CA LYS A 180 -15.54 -5.58 10.48
C LYS A 180 -15.64 -4.14 9.97
N ARG A 181 -16.79 -3.45 10.12
CA ARG A 181 -16.81 -1.98 9.91
C ARG A 181 -15.92 -1.29 10.94
N VAL A 182 -15.19 -0.25 10.51
CA VAL A 182 -14.28 0.53 11.35
C VAL A 182 -14.71 1.99 11.33
N GLU A 183 -14.96 2.56 12.50
CA GLU A 183 -15.21 3.98 12.68
C GLU A 183 -14.00 4.60 13.39
N VAL A 184 -13.43 5.67 12.81
CA VAL A 184 -12.27 6.39 13.35
C VAL A 184 -12.68 7.82 13.65
N SER A 185 -12.46 8.27 14.88
CA SER A 185 -12.69 9.64 15.32
C SER A 185 -11.59 10.14 16.25
N GLY A 186 -11.64 11.42 16.62
CA GLY A 186 -10.62 12.03 17.48
C GLY A 186 -9.20 12.02 16.89
N GLY A 187 -8.21 11.97 17.78
CA GLY A 187 -6.79 11.85 17.45
C GLY A 187 -6.13 13.02 16.71
N ARG A 188 -4.83 12.87 16.48
CA ARG A 188 -3.96 13.79 15.75
C ARG A 188 -3.61 13.20 14.40
N VAL A 189 -3.93 13.90 13.31
CA VAL A 189 -3.50 13.50 11.95
C VAL A 189 -1.98 13.62 11.84
N LYS A 190 -1.32 12.53 11.48
CA LYS A 190 0.13 12.44 11.24
C LYS A 190 0.47 12.52 9.75
N THR A 191 -0.31 11.82 8.93
CA THR A 191 -0.22 11.85 7.47
C THR A 191 -1.62 12.05 6.89
N ASP A 192 -1.77 12.96 5.94
CA ASP A 192 -2.88 13.00 4.99
C ASP A 192 -2.24 13.31 3.62
N ILE A 193 -2.14 12.30 2.76
CA ILE A 193 -1.56 12.43 1.41
C ILE A 193 -2.36 11.62 0.39
N LYS A 194 -2.45 12.13 -0.84
CA LYS A 194 -2.87 11.36 -2.01
C LYS A 194 -1.64 10.92 -2.79
N VAL A 195 -1.48 9.61 -2.97
CA VAL A 195 -0.44 9.00 -3.80
C VAL A 195 -1.08 8.22 -4.94
N GLY A 196 -0.36 8.08 -6.04
CA GLY A 196 -0.76 7.17 -7.12
C GLY A 196 0.43 6.43 -7.70
N MET A 197 0.12 5.51 -8.61
CA MET A 197 1.10 4.61 -9.24
C MET A 197 1.34 5.01 -10.71
N ASP A 198 2.59 4.95 -11.15
CA ASP A 198 2.96 5.10 -12.57
C ASP A 198 2.96 3.76 -13.34
N VAL A 199 3.18 3.81 -14.65
CA VAL A 199 3.23 2.60 -15.51
C VAL A 199 4.38 1.62 -15.16
N ALA A 200 5.40 2.08 -14.45
CA ALA A 200 6.51 1.25 -13.98
C ALA A 200 6.27 0.67 -12.58
N GLY A 201 5.19 1.07 -11.90
CA GLY A 201 4.86 0.62 -10.55
C GLY A 201 5.47 1.47 -9.43
N ASN A 202 6.06 2.63 -9.74
CA ASN A 202 6.51 3.55 -8.71
C ASN A 202 5.30 4.26 -8.10
N VAL A 203 5.32 4.47 -6.78
CA VAL A 203 4.22 5.08 -6.02
C VAL A 203 4.72 6.38 -5.39
N GLY A 204 3.94 7.46 -5.50
CA GLY A 204 4.32 8.77 -4.97
C GLY A 204 3.23 9.82 -5.05
N VAL A 205 3.44 10.93 -4.33
CA VAL A 205 2.55 12.10 -4.36
C VAL A 205 2.64 12.75 -5.75
N GLY A 206 1.48 13.00 -6.36
CA GLY A 206 1.39 13.58 -7.71
C GLY A 206 1.75 12.63 -8.86
N LEU A 207 2.07 11.36 -8.57
CA LEU A 207 2.09 10.31 -9.58
C LEU A 207 0.67 9.78 -9.81
N SER A 208 0.33 9.56 -11.07
CA SER A 208 -0.90 8.89 -11.54
C SER A 208 -0.74 8.64 -13.05
N ILE A 209 -1.57 7.77 -13.62
CA ILE A 209 -1.70 7.66 -15.08
C ILE A 209 -2.88 8.54 -15.51
N ALA A 210 -2.75 9.29 -16.60
CA ALA A 210 -3.88 10.08 -17.12
C ALA A 210 -5.01 9.15 -17.62
N LYS A 211 -6.27 9.53 -17.37
CA LYS A 211 -7.44 8.67 -17.66
C LYS A 211 -7.54 8.26 -19.13
N ASP A 212 -7.09 9.12 -20.04
CA ASP A 212 -7.06 8.98 -21.50
C ASP A 212 -5.66 8.61 -22.06
N ALA A 213 -4.71 8.25 -21.20
CA ALA A 213 -3.38 7.84 -21.64
C ALA A 213 -3.47 6.63 -22.59
N PRO A 214 -2.78 6.64 -23.75
CA PRO A 214 -2.67 5.45 -24.57
C PRO A 214 -1.86 4.40 -23.82
N LEU A 215 -2.48 3.29 -23.44
CA LEU A 215 -1.84 2.21 -22.68
C LEU A 215 -1.82 0.90 -23.47
N SER A 216 -0.73 0.14 -23.31
CA SER A 216 -0.60 -1.25 -23.75
C SER A 216 -0.04 -2.13 -22.63
N VAL A 217 -0.31 -3.44 -22.71
CA VAL A 217 0.34 -4.46 -21.87
C VAL A 217 1.20 -5.35 -22.75
N GLU A 218 2.52 -5.26 -22.62
CA GLU A 218 3.50 -5.96 -23.45
C GLU A 218 4.47 -6.74 -22.57
N GLY A 219 4.58 -8.06 -22.79
CA GLY A 219 5.46 -8.93 -22.00
C GLY A 219 5.16 -8.90 -20.50
N GLY A 220 3.90 -8.66 -20.11
CA GLY A 220 3.51 -8.54 -18.71
C GLY A 220 3.91 -7.22 -18.04
N LYS A 221 4.27 -6.19 -18.81
CA LYS A 221 4.52 -4.82 -18.32
C LYS A 221 3.54 -3.83 -18.95
N VAL A 222 3.13 -2.82 -18.17
CA VAL A 222 2.35 -1.70 -18.70
C VAL A 222 3.29 -0.74 -19.42
N LYS A 223 2.84 -0.17 -20.54
CA LYS A 223 3.56 0.87 -21.29
C LYS A 223 2.62 1.99 -21.69
N LEU A 224 3.18 3.20 -21.78
CA LEU A 224 2.57 4.29 -22.54
C LEU A 224 2.82 4.05 -24.03
N GLY A 225 1.75 4.06 -24.82
CA GLY A 225 1.83 4.10 -26.27
C GLY A 225 2.18 5.50 -26.77
N ILE A 226 2.69 5.59 -28.00
CA ILE A 226 2.85 6.88 -28.67
C ILE A 226 1.46 7.37 -29.08
N GLY A 227 1.01 8.47 -28.51
CA GLY A 227 -0.28 9.06 -28.87
C GLY A 227 -0.31 9.50 -30.33
N VAL A 228 -1.46 9.34 -31.00
CA VAL A 228 -1.69 9.66 -32.43
C VAL A 228 -1.33 11.11 -32.81
N GLY A 229 -1.14 11.99 -31.82
CA GLY A 229 -0.63 13.36 -32.01
C GLY A 229 0.85 13.48 -32.39
N GLU A 230 1.72 12.54 -32.00
CA GLU A 230 3.16 12.61 -32.33
C GLU A 230 3.49 12.04 -33.72
N GLU A 231 2.83 10.97 -34.15
CA GLU A 231 2.99 10.44 -35.52
C GLU A 231 2.69 11.52 -36.57
N ARG A 232 1.70 12.40 -36.33
CA ARG A 232 1.40 13.52 -37.24
C ARG A 232 2.53 14.54 -37.32
N LYS A 233 3.30 14.76 -36.25
CA LYS A 233 4.47 15.66 -36.30
C LYS A 233 5.65 15.01 -37.01
N ALA A 234 5.93 13.73 -36.71
CA ALA A 234 6.99 12.98 -37.38
C ALA A 234 6.74 12.85 -38.89
N ASN A 235 5.53 12.46 -39.30
CA ASN A 235 5.18 12.26 -40.71
C ASN A 235 5.01 13.58 -41.48
N ALA A 236 4.61 14.68 -40.82
CA ALA A 236 4.61 16.01 -41.44
C ALA A 236 6.05 16.51 -41.72
N SER A 237 6.96 16.36 -40.75
CA SER A 237 8.37 16.73 -40.91
C SER A 237 9.05 15.95 -42.03
N MET A 238 8.75 14.65 -42.14
CA MET A 238 9.32 13.78 -43.18
C MET A 238 8.79 14.08 -44.59
N LYS A 239 7.59 14.69 -44.72
CA LYS A 239 7.06 15.13 -46.02
C LYS A 239 7.61 16.48 -46.48
N SER A 240 7.93 17.40 -45.57
CA SER A 240 8.51 18.70 -45.93
C SER A 240 9.95 18.63 -46.45
N GLU A 241 10.66 17.52 -46.21
CA GLU A 241 12.07 17.36 -46.61
C GLU A 241 12.24 16.70 -47.99
N VAL A 242 11.20 16.04 -48.51
CA VAL A 242 11.20 15.38 -49.82
C VAL A 242 10.84 16.34 -50.97
N ASP A 243 10.14 17.44 -50.68
CA ASP A 243 9.62 18.39 -51.67
C ASP A 243 10.58 19.56 -51.97
N VAL A 244 11.83 19.50 -51.49
CA VAL A 244 12.88 20.53 -51.66
C VAL A 244 13.96 20.12 -52.69
N THR A 245 13.81 18.95 -53.32
CA THR A 245 14.74 18.40 -54.33
C THR A 245 14.03 17.90 -55.58
N ALA A 246 13.27 18.79 -56.22
CA ALA A 246 12.71 18.61 -57.57
C ALA A 246 12.84 19.93 -58.37
#